data_AF-A0A9X1VDQ8-F1
#
_entry.id   AF-A0A9X1VDQ8-F1
#
_cell.length_a   1.000
_cell.length_b   1.000
_cell.length_c   1.000
_cell.angle_alpha   90.00
_cell.angle_beta   90.00
_cell.angle_gamma   90.00
#
_symmetry.space_group_name_H-M   'P 1'
#
loop_
_entity.id
_entity.type
_entity.pdbx_description
1 polymer ?
#
loop_
_entity_poly.entity_id
_entity_poly.type
_entity_poly.pdbx_seq_one_letter_code
_entity_poly.pdbx_strand_id
1 'polypeptide(L)'
;MRIPVFPLRRSAALLLLTTLGACSSSKKDDPTATPAKGMSWTVDGTTQTTTTLQSQKFQSSISVAGTIPASANPTYLSLEFPNAVGTYTFSPTAAASATYVANAGTSSPSTAYYAGATGSGTVTGAGTIVVTALTATSVQGTFTFTGINANTGNAKSITNGTFNVGL
;
A
#
# COMPACT_ATOMS: atom_id res chain seq x y z
N MET A 1 -57.94 3.36 23.77
CA MET A 1 -58.61 2.12 24.19
C MET A 1 -58.29 1.04 23.16
N ARG A 2 -57.67 -0.06 23.62
CA ARG A 2 -57.38 -1.37 22.99
C ARG A 2 -56.28 -1.48 21.90
N ILE A 3 -55.20 -2.13 22.34
CA ILE A 3 -54.07 -2.71 21.61
C ILE A 3 -54.45 -4.14 21.19
N PRO A 4 -54.16 -4.60 19.95
CA PRO A 4 -54.16 -6.01 19.62
C PRO A 4 -52.75 -6.63 19.72
N VAL A 5 -52.63 -7.62 20.60
CA VAL A 5 -51.48 -8.51 20.81
C VAL A 5 -51.70 -9.75 19.96
N PHE A 6 -50.68 -10.19 19.21
CA PHE A 6 -50.69 -11.48 18.50
C PHE A 6 -49.60 -12.43 19.02
N PRO A 7 -49.84 -13.75 18.98
CA PRO A 7 -49.28 -14.71 19.92
C PRO A 7 -47.93 -15.31 19.50
N LEU A 8 -47.15 -15.55 20.55
CA LEU A 8 -45.93 -16.33 20.67
C LEU A 8 -46.15 -17.78 20.17
N ARG A 9 -45.42 -18.21 19.13
CA ARG A 9 -45.29 -19.64 18.80
C ARG A 9 -43.93 -20.15 19.29
N ARG A 10 -44.03 -21.01 20.31
CA ARG A 10 -42.96 -21.87 20.83
C ARG A 10 -42.79 -23.05 19.87
N SER A 11 -41.59 -23.28 19.38
CA SER A 11 -41.23 -24.54 18.72
C SER A 11 -40.02 -25.14 19.42
N ALA A 12 -40.16 -26.43 19.67
CA ALA A 12 -39.41 -27.26 20.59
C ALA A 12 -37.98 -27.60 20.11
N ALA A 13 -37.16 -27.93 21.10
CA ALA A 13 -35.79 -28.37 21.02
C ALA A 13 -35.61 -29.66 20.21
N LEU A 14 -34.46 -29.78 19.53
CA LEU A 14 -33.83 -31.05 19.22
C LEU A 14 -32.37 -30.98 19.69
N LEU A 15 -32.10 -31.60 20.84
CA LEU A 15 -30.74 -31.88 21.31
C LEU A 15 -30.16 -32.99 20.44
N LEU A 16 -29.09 -32.69 19.70
CA LEU A 16 -28.22 -33.70 19.11
C LEU A 16 -26.88 -33.67 19.86
N LEU A 17 -26.71 -34.67 20.73
CA LEU A 17 -25.43 -35.06 21.31
C LEU A 17 -24.61 -35.78 20.24
N THR A 18 -23.54 -35.16 19.76
CA THR A 18 -22.49 -35.85 18.99
C THR A 18 -21.11 -35.55 19.58
N THR A 19 -20.65 -36.50 20.39
CA THR A 19 -19.27 -36.97 20.57
C THR A 19 -18.12 -35.98 20.33
N LEU A 20 -17.45 -35.61 21.42
CA LEU A 20 -16.10 -35.03 21.43
C LEU A 20 -15.08 -36.04 20.90
N GLY A 21 -14.72 -35.91 19.62
CA GLY A 21 -13.48 -36.46 19.08
C GLY A 21 -12.35 -35.49 19.38
N ALA A 22 -11.64 -35.69 20.49
CA ALA A 22 -10.38 -35.00 20.78
C ALA A 22 -9.27 -35.53 19.85
N CYS A 23 -9.29 -35.08 18.60
CA CYS A 23 -8.13 -35.18 17.74
C CYS A 23 -7.10 -34.17 18.24
N SER A 24 -6.07 -34.66 18.95
CA SER A 24 -4.80 -33.97 19.11
C SER A 24 -4.10 -33.90 17.75
N SER A 25 -4.66 -33.11 16.84
CA SER A 25 -4.01 -32.75 15.59
C SER A 25 -2.83 -31.88 15.99
N SER A 26 -1.65 -32.46 16.04
CA SER A 26 -0.39 -31.75 15.98
C SER A 26 -0.54 -30.73 14.85
N LYS A 27 -0.77 -29.47 15.20
CA LYS A 27 -0.75 -28.38 14.24
C LYS A 27 0.67 -28.39 13.70
N LYS A 28 0.87 -29.08 12.58
CA LYS A 28 1.98 -28.77 11.70
C LYS A 28 1.76 -27.31 11.41
N ASP A 29 2.61 -26.45 11.96
CA ASP A 29 2.63 -25.04 11.62
C ASP A 29 2.70 -24.98 10.10
N ASP A 30 1.56 -24.66 9.49
CA ASP A 30 1.44 -24.54 8.05
C ASP A 30 2.44 -23.44 7.68
N PRO A 31 3.44 -23.71 6.83
CA PRO A 31 4.47 -22.73 6.54
C PRO A 31 3.79 -21.48 6.05
N THR A 32 3.93 -20.40 6.82
CA THR A 32 3.30 -19.11 6.50
C THR A 32 3.76 -18.74 5.10
N ALA A 33 2.81 -18.63 4.17
CA ALA A 33 3.11 -18.38 2.77
C ALA A 33 3.98 -17.13 2.66
N THR A 34 5.17 -17.26 2.06
CA THR A 34 6.04 -16.11 1.80
C THR A 34 5.27 -15.11 0.94
N PRO A 35 5.10 -13.85 1.40
CA PRO A 35 4.38 -12.86 0.63
C PRO A 35 4.99 -12.70 -0.77
N ALA A 36 4.15 -12.65 -1.81
CA ALA A 36 4.61 -12.46 -3.18
C ALA A 36 5.32 -11.10 -3.32
N LYS A 37 6.43 -11.06 -4.07
CA LYS A 37 7.10 -9.80 -4.40
C LYS A 37 6.23 -9.00 -5.35
N GLY A 38 6.06 -7.71 -5.07
CA GLY A 38 5.09 -6.89 -5.77
C GLY A 38 5.03 -5.46 -5.26
N MET A 39 4.42 -4.58 -6.06
CA MET A 39 3.93 -3.29 -5.62
C MET A 39 2.59 -3.02 -6.29
N SER A 40 1.66 -2.46 -5.52
CA SER A 40 0.34 -2.06 -6.02
C SER A 40 -0.12 -0.82 -5.27
N TRP A 41 -1.02 -0.06 -5.89
CA TRP A 41 -1.65 1.11 -5.27
C TRP A 41 -2.93 1.46 -6.03
N THR A 42 -3.68 2.43 -5.52
CA THR A 42 -4.86 2.99 -6.16
C THR A 42 -4.59 4.46 -6.47
N VAL A 43 -4.87 4.92 -7.69
CA VAL A 43 -4.83 6.35 -8.08
C VAL A 43 -6.25 6.81 -8.33
N ASP A 44 -6.75 7.75 -7.53
CA ASP A 44 -8.11 8.29 -7.62
C ASP A 44 -9.19 7.21 -7.78
N GLY A 45 -9.08 6.13 -6.99
CA GLY A 45 -10.02 5.00 -7.02
C GLY A 45 -9.69 3.89 -8.04
N THR A 46 -8.71 4.07 -8.92
CA THR A 46 -8.32 3.05 -9.91
C THR A 46 -7.07 2.28 -9.46
N THR A 47 -7.18 0.96 -9.32
CA THR A 47 -6.06 0.09 -8.93
C THR A 47 -5.00 -0.02 -10.03
N GLN A 48 -3.76 0.02 -9.60
CA GLN A 48 -2.53 -0.02 -10.37
C GLN A 48 -1.66 -1.16 -9.81
N THR A 49 -1.18 -2.04 -10.69
CA THR A 49 -0.27 -3.14 -10.33
C THR A 49 0.96 -3.08 -11.20
N THR A 50 2.14 -3.03 -10.59
CA THR A 50 3.41 -2.94 -11.33
C THR A 50 3.73 -4.21 -12.11
N THR A 51 4.34 -4.04 -13.28
CA THR A 51 4.98 -5.17 -13.97
C THR A 51 6.49 -5.23 -13.70
N THR A 52 7.10 -4.08 -13.41
CA THR A 52 8.54 -3.96 -13.19
C THR A 52 8.78 -3.26 -11.86
N LEU A 53 9.67 -3.86 -11.07
CA LEU A 53 10.05 -3.39 -9.75
C LEU A 53 11.55 -3.23 -9.68
N GLN A 54 11.97 -2.13 -9.08
CA GLN A 54 13.35 -1.84 -8.76
C GLN A 54 13.42 -1.33 -7.33
N SER A 55 14.53 -1.64 -6.69
CA SER A 55 14.83 -1.20 -5.35
C SER A 55 16.32 -1.07 -5.18
N GLN A 56 16.72 -0.12 -4.34
CA GLN A 56 18.13 0.13 -4.02
C GLN A 56 18.24 0.43 -2.54
N LYS A 57 19.23 -0.18 -1.90
CA LYS A 57 19.57 0.07 -0.50
C LYS A 57 20.83 0.94 -0.42
N PHE A 58 20.69 2.09 0.21
CA PHE A 58 21.80 2.95 0.60
C PHE A 58 22.09 2.79 2.10
N GLN A 59 23.15 3.44 2.58
CA GLN A 59 23.51 3.37 3.99
C GLN A 59 22.37 3.84 4.91
N SER A 60 21.76 4.98 4.57
CA SER A 60 20.73 5.64 5.39
C SER A 60 19.31 5.55 4.83
N SER A 61 19.13 5.20 3.55
CA SER A 61 17.83 5.18 2.88
C SER A 61 17.62 3.94 2.02
N ILE A 62 16.36 3.69 1.68
CA ILE A 62 15.94 2.70 0.70
C ILE A 62 15.10 3.44 -0.34
N SER A 63 15.35 3.16 -1.61
CA SER A 63 14.50 3.58 -2.72
C SER A 63 13.76 2.37 -3.29
N VAL A 64 12.46 2.52 -3.54
CA VAL A 64 11.61 1.51 -4.18
C VAL A 64 10.85 2.17 -5.32
N ALA A 65 10.94 1.61 -6.52
CA ALA A 65 10.27 2.12 -7.70
C ALA A 65 9.48 1.03 -8.44
N GLY A 66 8.29 1.40 -8.87
CA GLY A 66 7.36 0.57 -9.62
C GLY A 66 7.02 1.22 -10.96
N THR A 67 7.03 0.43 -12.02
CA THR A 67 6.60 0.89 -13.36
C THR A 67 5.48 0.01 -13.88
N ILE A 68 4.49 0.66 -14.51
CA ILE A 68 3.43 0.05 -15.29
C ILE A 68 3.63 0.49 -16.74
N PRO A 69 4.20 -0.36 -17.60
CA PRO A 69 4.31 -0.09 -19.00
C PRO A 69 2.90 -0.13 -19.59
N ALA A 70 2.52 0.95 -20.26
CA ALA A 70 1.39 0.95 -21.16
C ALA A 70 1.87 1.54 -22.49
N SER A 71 1.40 1.00 -23.61
CA SER A 71 1.81 1.45 -24.95
C SER A 71 1.52 2.94 -25.19
N ALA A 72 0.55 3.52 -24.47
CA ALA A 72 0.17 4.93 -24.58
C ALA A 72 0.37 5.76 -23.30
N ASN A 73 0.31 5.17 -22.10
CA ASN A 73 0.30 5.92 -20.83
C ASN A 73 1.10 5.20 -19.73
N PRO A 74 2.41 4.99 -19.91
CA PRO A 74 3.26 4.41 -18.89
C PRO A 74 3.17 5.19 -17.58
N THR A 75 3.13 4.49 -16.46
CA THR A 75 3.01 5.08 -15.13
C THR A 75 4.17 4.65 -14.25
N TYR A 76 4.72 5.59 -13.48
CA TYR A 76 5.86 5.37 -12.60
C TYR A 76 5.53 5.86 -11.19
N LEU A 77 5.95 5.10 -10.18
CA LEU A 77 5.87 5.51 -8.79
C LEU A 77 7.20 5.18 -8.09
N SER A 78 7.74 6.15 -7.35
CA SER A 78 8.95 6.00 -6.55
C SER A 78 8.71 6.41 -5.12
N LEU A 79 9.30 5.67 -4.19
CA LEU A 79 9.32 5.90 -2.76
C LEU A 79 10.76 5.98 -2.30
N GLU A 80 11.05 6.93 -1.42
CA GLU A 80 12.30 6.98 -0.67
C GLU A 80 11.98 7.11 0.82
N PHE A 81 12.68 6.35 1.65
CA PHE A 81 12.47 6.34 3.09
C PHE A 81 13.73 5.87 3.85
N PRO A 82 13.84 6.15 5.16
CA PRO A 82 14.95 5.67 5.98
C PRO A 82 15.11 4.14 5.95
N ASN A 83 16.35 3.67 6.04
CA ASN A 83 16.72 2.25 6.09
C ASN A 83 16.43 1.63 7.47
N ALA A 84 15.16 1.67 7.90
CA ALA A 84 14.67 1.11 9.15
C ALA A 84 13.19 0.69 9.04
N VAL A 85 12.71 -0.09 10.00
CA VAL A 85 11.27 -0.33 10.21
C VAL A 85 10.67 0.88 10.90
N GLY A 86 9.47 1.31 10.48
CA GLY A 86 8.80 2.45 11.09
C GLY A 86 7.75 3.10 10.20
N THR A 87 7.14 4.16 10.73
CA THR A 87 6.22 5.02 10.00
C THR A 87 6.91 6.34 9.67
N TYR A 88 6.92 6.70 8.39
CA TYR A 88 7.57 7.89 7.88
C TYR A 88 6.54 8.81 7.25
N THR A 89 6.43 10.02 7.78
CA THR A 89 5.54 11.05 7.23
C THR A 89 6.23 11.81 6.11
N PHE A 90 5.44 12.20 5.12
CA PHE A 90 5.87 13.10 4.06
C PHE A 90 5.73 14.54 4.53
N SER A 91 6.85 15.26 4.54
CA SER A 91 6.93 16.69 4.88
C SER A 91 8.15 17.32 4.17
N PRO A 92 8.27 18.65 4.09
CA PRO A 92 9.40 19.30 3.37
C PRO A 92 10.77 18.99 3.97
N THR A 93 10.80 18.64 5.25
CA THR A 93 12.02 18.41 6.03
C THR A 93 12.20 16.94 6.40
N ALA A 94 11.27 16.08 6.00
CA ALA A 94 11.38 14.65 6.25
C ALA A 94 12.30 14.00 5.22
N ALA A 95 13.02 12.97 5.66
CA ALA A 95 13.84 12.15 4.76
C ALA A 95 13.00 11.27 3.81
N ALA A 96 11.72 11.07 4.10
CA ALA A 96 10.84 10.29 3.26
C ALA A 96 10.16 11.15 2.19
N SER A 97 10.06 10.60 0.98
CA SER A 97 9.40 11.24 -0.15
C SER A 97 8.72 10.21 -1.06
N ALA A 98 7.79 10.69 -1.88
CA ALA A 98 7.18 9.90 -2.94
C ALA A 98 7.01 10.75 -4.20
N THR A 99 7.14 10.09 -5.34
CA THR A 99 6.86 10.67 -6.65
C THR A 99 5.95 9.74 -7.43
N TYR A 100 4.87 10.27 -7.98
CA TYR A 100 4.01 9.59 -8.93
C TYR A 100 4.08 10.33 -10.27
N VAL A 101 4.35 9.63 -11.36
CA VAL A 101 4.40 10.20 -12.72
C VAL A 101 3.38 9.48 -13.60
N ALA A 102 2.43 10.24 -14.10
CA ALA A 102 1.54 9.80 -15.17
C ALA A 102 2.19 10.10 -16.53
N ASN A 103 2.01 9.19 -17.50
CA ASN A 103 2.51 9.32 -18.87
C ASN A 103 4.05 9.44 -18.95
N ALA A 104 4.75 8.59 -18.20
CA ALA A 104 6.21 8.57 -18.10
C ALA A 104 6.90 8.08 -19.40
N GLY A 105 7.50 8.98 -20.18
CA GLY A 105 8.28 8.60 -21.37
C GLY A 105 7.50 8.47 -22.68
N THR A 106 6.36 9.15 -22.82
CA THR A 106 5.71 9.35 -24.12
C THR A 106 6.04 10.73 -24.69
N SER A 107 5.65 10.97 -25.94
CA SER A 107 5.75 12.28 -26.60
C SER A 107 4.90 13.37 -25.92
N SER A 108 4.05 13.01 -24.95
CA SER A 108 3.28 13.95 -24.13
C SER A 108 4.08 14.33 -22.89
N PRO A 109 3.92 15.56 -22.36
CA PRO A 109 4.63 15.96 -21.15
C PRO A 109 4.25 15.05 -19.99
N SER A 110 5.24 14.35 -19.43
CA SER A 110 5.06 13.56 -18.22
C SER A 110 4.57 14.46 -17.09
N THR A 111 3.52 14.03 -16.39
CA THR A 111 2.92 14.82 -15.31
C THR A 111 3.32 14.20 -13.97
N ALA A 112 4.19 14.90 -13.24
CA ALA A 112 4.69 14.45 -11.95
C ALA A 112 3.88 15.05 -10.79
N TYR A 113 3.68 14.25 -9.75
CA TYR A 113 3.01 14.58 -8.51
C TYR A 113 3.92 14.13 -7.36
N TYR A 114 4.24 15.05 -6.44
CA TYR A 114 5.20 14.79 -5.38
C TYR A 114 4.54 14.84 -4.00
N ALA A 115 5.08 14.08 -3.07
CA ALA A 115 4.82 14.20 -1.64
C ALA A 115 6.14 14.16 -0.86
N GLY A 116 6.25 15.01 0.17
CA GLY A 116 7.47 15.15 0.97
C GLY A 116 8.49 16.11 0.36
N ALA A 117 9.75 15.97 0.77
CA ALA A 117 10.84 16.82 0.31
C ALA A 117 11.15 16.52 -1.16
N THR A 118 10.94 17.50 -2.02
CA THR A 118 11.57 17.53 -3.34
C THR A 118 12.90 18.28 -3.18
N GLY A 119 13.93 17.95 -3.96
CA GLY A 119 15.24 18.62 -3.88
C GLY A 119 15.21 20.15 -4.06
N SER A 120 14.05 20.74 -4.39
CA SER A 120 13.79 22.18 -4.48
C SER A 120 13.14 22.79 -3.21
N GLY A 121 12.94 22.02 -2.13
CA GLY A 121 12.54 22.53 -0.81
C GLY A 121 11.09 23.00 -0.65
N THR A 122 10.25 22.88 -1.68
CA THR A 122 8.83 23.25 -1.61
C THR A 122 7.98 22.01 -1.39
N VAL A 123 7.20 21.98 -0.28
CA VAL A 123 6.18 20.94 -0.06
C VAL A 123 5.17 21.02 -1.17
N THR A 124 4.88 19.89 -1.79
CA THR A 124 3.70 19.85 -2.64
C THR A 124 2.69 18.85 -2.06
N GLY A 125 3.06 17.61 -1.73
CA GLY A 125 2.13 16.60 -1.16
C GLY A 125 2.43 16.13 0.27
N ALA A 126 1.46 15.42 0.86
CA ALA A 126 1.53 14.86 2.22
C ALA A 126 1.02 13.41 2.26
N GLY A 127 1.42 12.65 3.28
CA GLY A 127 1.08 11.23 3.42
C GLY A 127 2.06 10.47 4.29
N THR A 128 2.07 9.14 4.16
CA THR A 128 2.92 8.25 4.94
C THR A 128 3.40 7.03 4.16
N ILE A 129 4.54 6.51 4.59
CA ILE A 129 5.03 5.16 4.32
C ILE A 129 5.09 4.42 5.66
N VAL A 130 4.63 3.18 5.70
CA VAL A 130 4.78 2.28 6.85
C VAL A 130 5.61 1.10 6.42
N VAL A 131 6.86 1.03 6.87
CA VAL A 131 7.73 -0.14 6.70
C VAL A 131 7.43 -1.10 7.84
N THR A 132 6.90 -2.27 7.54
CA THR A 132 6.52 -3.29 8.53
C THR A 132 7.57 -4.37 8.70
N ALA A 133 8.38 -4.63 7.67
CA ALA A 133 9.50 -5.55 7.75
C ALA A 133 10.67 -5.06 6.89
N LEU A 134 11.87 -5.19 7.44
CA LEU A 134 13.13 -4.93 6.76
C LEU A 134 14.12 -6.02 7.14
N THR A 135 14.67 -6.70 6.14
CA THR A 135 15.69 -7.75 6.31
C THR A 135 16.94 -7.38 5.54
N ALA A 136 17.92 -8.29 5.50
CA ALA A 136 19.08 -8.13 4.64
C ALA A 136 18.73 -8.13 3.14
N THR A 137 17.65 -8.82 2.74
CA THR A 137 17.34 -9.13 1.34
C THR A 137 15.96 -8.69 0.89
N SER A 138 15.16 -8.06 1.78
CA SER A 138 13.81 -7.61 1.46
C SER A 138 13.33 -6.47 2.33
N VAL A 139 12.38 -5.70 1.80
CA VAL A 139 11.61 -4.70 2.53
C VAL A 139 10.14 -4.80 2.16
N GLN A 140 9.28 -4.63 3.17
CA GLN A 140 7.83 -4.72 3.05
C GLN A 140 7.15 -3.57 3.76
N GLY A 141 6.04 -3.11 3.20
CA GLY A 141 5.28 -2.03 3.81
C GLY A 141 4.06 -1.59 3.01
N THR A 142 3.48 -0.50 3.48
CA THR A 142 2.35 0.18 2.85
C THR A 142 2.63 1.66 2.69
N PHE A 143 1.85 2.33 1.85
CA PHE A 143 1.94 3.78 1.69
C PHE A 143 0.58 4.38 1.30
N THR A 144 0.40 5.64 1.65
CA THR A 144 -0.74 6.46 1.23
C THR A 144 -0.31 7.91 1.17
N PHE A 145 -0.64 8.62 0.09
CA PHE A 145 -0.34 10.04 -0.02
C PHE A 145 -1.22 10.78 -1.00
N THR A 146 -1.31 12.08 -0.80
CA THR A 146 -1.78 13.01 -1.83
C THR A 146 -0.56 13.66 -2.44
N GLY A 147 -0.32 13.39 -3.73
CA GLY A 147 0.75 14.01 -4.49
C GLY A 147 0.26 15.28 -5.16
N ILE A 148 1.06 16.34 -5.15
CA ILE A 148 0.71 17.60 -5.82
C ILE A 148 1.71 17.89 -6.94
N ASN A 149 1.18 18.31 -8.08
CA ASN A 149 1.95 18.80 -9.21
C ASN A 149 2.43 20.23 -8.96
N ALA A 150 3.75 20.44 -8.93
CA ALA A 150 4.34 21.72 -8.56
C ALA A 150 3.98 22.88 -9.52
N ASN A 151 3.67 22.58 -10.78
CA ASN A 151 3.39 23.60 -11.80
C ASN A 151 1.92 24.05 -11.82
N THR A 152 1.01 23.12 -11.54
CA THR A 152 -0.44 23.34 -11.67
C THR A 152 -1.19 23.38 -10.35
N GLY A 153 -0.58 22.89 -9.26
CA GLY A 153 -1.25 22.71 -7.97
C GLY A 153 -2.25 21.54 -7.94
N ASN A 154 -2.43 20.82 -9.05
CA ASN A 154 -3.36 19.69 -9.13
C ASN A 154 -2.91 18.54 -8.21
N ALA A 155 -3.89 17.88 -7.60
CA ALA A 155 -3.69 16.78 -6.68
C ALA A 155 -4.01 15.41 -7.29
N LYS A 156 -3.33 14.38 -6.83
CA LYS A 156 -3.68 12.97 -7.03
C LYS A 156 -3.69 12.24 -5.70
N SER A 157 -4.73 11.42 -5.48
CA SER A 157 -4.84 10.58 -4.30
C SER A 157 -4.28 9.19 -4.60
N ILE A 158 -3.19 8.84 -3.92
CA ILE A 158 -2.54 7.54 -3.99
C ILE A 158 -2.83 6.80 -2.69
N THR A 159 -3.64 5.75 -2.76
CA THR A 159 -4.12 5.01 -1.58
C THR A 159 -3.90 3.51 -1.72
N ASN A 160 -4.10 2.76 -0.63
CA ASN A 160 -3.97 1.30 -0.59
C ASN A 160 -2.62 0.80 -1.17
N GLY A 161 -1.58 1.61 -1.02
CA GLY A 161 -0.25 1.29 -1.51
C GLY A 161 0.35 0.14 -0.71
N THR A 162 0.87 -0.86 -1.39
CA THR A 162 1.63 -1.97 -0.78
C THR A 162 2.91 -2.21 -1.56
N PHE A 163 3.97 -2.62 -0.87
CA PHE A 163 5.20 -3.07 -1.50
C PHE A 163 5.81 -4.23 -0.73
N ASN A 164 6.40 -5.15 -1.48
CA ASN A 164 7.27 -6.22 -1.00
C ASN A 164 8.33 -6.45 -2.07
N VAL A 165 9.54 -5.99 -1.83
CA VAL A 165 10.62 -6.00 -2.82
C VAL A 165 11.90 -6.61 -2.26
N GLY A 166 12.75 -7.13 -3.14
CA GLY A 166 14.11 -7.51 -2.76
C GLY A 166 14.98 -6.28 -2.47
N LEU A 167 16.14 -6.45 -1.83
CA LEU A 167 17.16 -5.40 -1.69
C LEU A 167 18.48 -5.86 -2.31
#